data_AF-K8XNZ5-F1
#
_entry.id   AF-K8XNZ5-F1
#
_cell.length_a   1.000
_cell.length_b   1.000
_cell.length_c   1.000
_cell.angle_alpha   90.00
_cell.angle_beta   90.00
_cell.angle_gamma   90.00
#
_symmetry.space_group_name_H-M   'P 1'
#
loop_
_entity.id
_entity.type
_entity.pdbx_description
1 polymer ?
#
loop_
_entity_poly.entity_id
_entity_poly.type
_entity_poly.pdbx_seq_one_letter_code
_entity_poly.pdbx_strand_id
1 'polypeptide(L)'
;MRDPSVTVWTLWDEETVLGTVALRELSPAEGEIKSMRTATEARGRGVAGRLLAHLVDEARARGYVRLNLETGTEDFFARPGVCTRSTVSPD
;
A
#
# COMPACT_ATOMS: atom_id res chain seq x y z
N MET A 1 -7.16 17.55 -9.60
CA MET A 1 -8.38 16.73 -9.73
C MET A 1 -8.41 15.77 -8.54
N ARG A 2 -9.49 15.77 -7.74
CA ARG A 2 -9.63 14.88 -6.58
C ARG A 2 -10.47 13.67 -7.02
N ASP A 3 -9.89 12.48 -6.95
CA ASP A 3 -10.62 11.23 -7.22
C ASP A 3 -11.26 10.77 -5.90
N PRO A 4 -12.60 10.66 -5.81
CA PRO A 4 -13.28 10.23 -4.59
C PRO A 4 -13.00 8.77 -4.23
N SER A 5 -12.56 7.94 -5.17
CA SER A 5 -12.16 6.55 -4.92
C SER A 5 -10.81 6.42 -4.22
N VAL A 6 -10.05 7.51 -4.10
CA VAL A 6 -8.71 7.51 -3.50
C VAL A 6 -8.75 8.10 -2.10
N THR A 7 -8.35 7.30 -1.12
CA THR A 7 -8.07 7.75 0.25
C THR A 7 -6.57 7.84 0.46
N VAL A 8 -6.11 8.92 1.11
CA VAL A 8 -4.69 9.16 1.41
C VAL A 8 -4.53 9.36 2.90
N TRP A 9 -3.56 8.67 3.48
CA TRP A 9 -3.15 8.83 4.88
C TRP A 9 -1.73 9.34 4.96
N THR A 10 -1.45 10.01 6.08
CA THR A 10 -0.14 10.55 6.41
C THR A 10 0.21 10.12 7.83
N LEU A 11 1.44 9.66 8.04
CA LEU A 11 1.97 9.38 9.36
C LEU A 11 2.75 10.60 9.84
N TRP A 12 2.42 11.08 11.03
CA TRP A 12 3.03 12.25 11.65
C TRP A 12 3.81 11.85 12.91
N ASP A 13 4.82 12.66 13.21
CA ASP A 13 5.59 12.69 14.45
C ASP A 13 5.65 14.16 14.87
N GLU A 14 4.84 14.53 15.86
CA GLU A 14 4.54 15.93 16.20
C GLU A 14 4.13 16.73 14.93
N GLU A 15 4.94 17.69 14.51
CA GLU A 15 4.70 18.53 13.33
C GLU A 15 5.38 18.00 12.06
N THR A 16 6.02 16.83 12.11
CA THR A 16 6.79 16.26 11.00
C THR A 16 6.05 15.12 10.32
N VAL A 17 5.85 15.22 9.00
CA VAL A 17 5.32 14.10 8.20
C VAL A 17 6.43 13.07 7.98
N LEU A 18 6.25 11.87 8.53
CA LEU A 18 7.17 10.75 8.36
C LEU A 18 6.91 9.95 7.09
N GLY A 19 5.68 9.97 6.57
CA GLY A 19 5.35 9.28 5.34
C GLY A 19 3.88 9.38 4.95
N THR A 20 3.59 8.92 3.74
CA THR A 20 2.25 8.95 3.14
C THR A 20 1.95 7.62 2.45
N VAL A 21 0.66 7.28 2.39
CA VAL A 21 0.17 6.13 1.63
C VAL A 21 -1.20 6.44 1.02
N ALA A 22 -1.43 5.96 -0.21
CA ALA A 22 -2.69 6.12 -0.93
C ALA A 22 -3.29 4.77 -1.31
N LEU A 23 -4.58 4.59 -1.01
CA LEU A 23 -5.39 3.44 -1.41
C LEU A 23 -6.50 3.92 -2.34
N ARG A 24 -6.64 3.25 -3.48
CA ARG A 24 -7.76 3.42 -4.40
C ARG A 24 -8.71 2.25 -4.27
N GLU A 25 -10.01 2.54 -4.20
CA GLU A 25 -11.04 1.52 -4.35
C GLU A 25 -11.15 1.12 -5.83
N LEU A 26 -11.03 -0.18 -6.11
CA LEU A 26 -11.25 -0.75 -7.44
C LEU A 26 -12.64 -1.36 -7.57
N SER A 27 -13.13 -1.96 -6.47
CA SER A 27 -14.46 -2.54 -6.36
C SER A 27 -14.84 -2.66 -4.87
N PRO A 28 -16.09 -3.03 -4.53
CA PRO A 28 -16.50 -3.25 -3.14
C PRO A 28 -15.68 -4.30 -2.38
N ALA A 29 -14.94 -5.17 -3.07
CA ALA A 29 -14.14 -6.23 -2.46
C ALA A 29 -12.63 -6.06 -2.71
N GLU A 30 -12.19 -5.03 -3.44
CA GLU A 30 -10.81 -4.90 -3.89
C GLU A 30 -10.29 -3.45 -3.84
N GLY A 31 -9.08 -3.30 -3.34
CA GLY A 31 -8.35 -2.04 -3.32
C GLY A 31 -6.99 -2.12 -3.99
N GLU A 32 -6.44 -0.97 -4.35
CA GLU A 32 -5.10 -0.82 -4.94
C GLU A 32 -4.27 0.20 -4.17
N ILE A 33 -3.09 -0.21 -3.71
CA ILE A 33 -2.08 0.69 -3.16
C ILE A 33 -1.44 1.44 -4.34
N LYS A 34 -1.73 2.73 -4.46
CA LYS A 34 -1.21 3.56 -5.57
C LYS A 34 0.16 4.13 -5.30
N SER A 35 0.37 4.67 -4.11
CA SER A 35 1.61 5.32 -3.76
C SER A 35 1.89 5.19 -2.28
N MET A 36 3.15 5.00 -1.95
CA MET A 36 3.65 5.00 -0.59
C MET A 36 5.02 5.64 -0.59
N ARG A 37 5.25 6.58 0.32
CA ARG A 37 6.54 7.24 0.46
C ARG A 37 6.84 7.48 1.93
N THR A 38 8.06 7.16 2.33
CA THR A 38 8.59 7.54 3.64
C THR A 38 9.51 8.74 3.46
N ALA A 39 9.45 9.70 4.38
CA ALA A 39 10.44 10.76 4.49
C ALA A 39 11.84 10.16 4.60
N THR A 40 12.83 10.80 3.98
CA THR A 40 14.19 10.25 3.90
C THR A 40 14.82 10.16 5.30
N GLU A 41 14.54 11.16 6.11
CA GLU A 41 14.91 11.34 7.51
C GLU A 41 14.25 10.29 8.43
N ALA A 42 13.18 9.65 7.95
CA ALA A 42 12.43 8.65 8.69
C ALA A 42 12.73 7.20 8.26
N ARG A 43 13.69 7.00 7.33
CA ARG A 43 14.11 5.66 6.90
C ARG A 43 14.71 4.86 8.07
N GLY A 44 14.51 3.55 8.06
CA GLY A 44 14.97 2.66 9.14
C GLY A 44 14.13 2.71 10.43
N ARG A 45 13.15 3.61 10.55
CA ARG A 45 12.28 3.75 11.73
C ARG A 45 10.98 2.92 11.65
N GLY A 46 10.88 2.00 10.68
CA GLY A 46 9.69 1.16 10.51
C GLY A 46 8.44 1.87 9.96
N VAL A 47 8.56 3.10 9.44
CA VAL A 47 7.41 3.91 8.97
C VAL A 47 6.59 3.22 7.89
N ALA A 48 7.24 2.64 6.87
CA ALA A 48 6.53 1.92 5.80
C ALA A 48 5.72 0.75 6.35
N GLY A 49 6.26 0.02 7.33
CA GLY A 49 5.56 -1.09 7.99
C GLY A 49 4.31 -0.62 8.74
N ARG A 50 4.39 0.52 9.44
CA ARG A 50 3.23 1.11 10.14
C ARG A 50 2.15 1.59 9.15
N LEU A 51 2.55 2.24 8.06
CA LEU A 51 1.63 2.66 7.00
C LEU A 51 0.94 1.46 6.34
N LEU A 52 1.70 0.40 6.05
CA LEU A 52 1.15 -0.81 5.44
C LEU A 52 0.20 -1.55 6.39
N ALA A 53 0.54 -1.65 7.68
CA ALA A 53 -0.34 -2.24 8.69
C ALA A 53 -1.68 -1.49 8.76
N HIS A 54 -1.61 -0.15 8.83
CA HIS A 54 -2.81 0.70 8.79
C HIS A 54 -3.66 0.45 7.54
N LEU A 55 -3.02 0.33 6.37
CA LEU A 55 -3.71 0.09 5.11
C LEU A 55 -4.40 -1.29 5.07
N VAL A 56 -3.74 -2.32 5.60
CA VAL A 56 -4.32 -3.68 5.71
C VAL A 56 -5.54 -3.69 6.65
N ASP A 57 -5.46 -3.00 7.79
CA ASP A 57 -6.58 -2.91 8.73
C ASP A 57 -7.75 -2.13 8.14
N GLU A 58 -7.48 -1.03 7.42
CA GLU A 58 -8.50 -0.30 6.68
C GLU A 58 -9.15 -1.16 5.60
N ALA A 59 -8.36 -1.91 4.82
CA ALA A 59 -8.88 -2.79 3.78
C ALA A 59 -9.81 -3.86 4.37
N ARG A 60 -9.44 -4.44 5.52
CA ARG A 60 -10.29 -5.39 6.26
C ARG A 60 -11.57 -4.72 6.75
N ALA A 61 -11.49 -3.51 7.31
CA ALA A 61 -12.66 -2.77 7.77
C ALA A 61 -13.64 -2.44 6.62
N ARG A 62 -13.12 -2.22 5.41
CA ARG A 62 -13.92 -2.03 4.19
C ARG A 62 -14.44 -3.33 3.57
N GLY A 63 -14.07 -4.49 4.10
CA GLY A 63 -14.48 -5.79 3.57
C GLY A 63 -13.71 -6.24 2.33
N TYR A 64 -12.55 -5.65 2.05
CA TYR A 64 -11.74 -6.06 0.91
C TYR A 64 -11.12 -7.44 1.16
N VAL A 65 -11.21 -8.29 0.13
CA VAL A 65 -10.60 -9.63 0.11
C VAL A 65 -9.26 -9.62 -0.63
N ARG A 66 -8.96 -8.55 -1.39
CA ARG A 66 -7.74 -8.40 -2.17
C ARG A 66 -7.22 -6.97 -2.16
N LEU A 67 -5.91 -6.83 -1.97
CA LEU A 67 -5.17 -5.60 -2.19
C LEU A 67 -4.15 -5.82 -3.30
N ASN A 68 -4.19 -4.96 -4.31
CA ASN A 68 -3.23 -4.93 -5.40
C ASN A 68 -2.16 -3.87 -5.09
N LEU A 69 -0.91 -4.15 -5.47
CA LEU A 69 0.17 -3.17 -5.40
C LEU A 69 0.53 -2.75 -6.82
N GLU A 70 0.32 -1.49 -7.15
CA GLU A 70 0.81 -0.93 -8.39
C GLU A 70 2.32 -0.67 -8.25
N THR A 71 3.15 -1.58 -8.75
CA THR A 71 4.56 -1.27 -9.03
C THR A 71 4.57 -0.60 -10.39
N GLY A 72 4.53 0.74 -10.43
CA GLY A 72 4.47 1.49 -11.68
C GLY A 72 5.44 0.93 -12.73
N THR A 73 4.95 0.76 -13.95
CA THR A 73 5.74 0.29 -15.10
C THR A 73 6.60 1.44 -15.63
N GLU A 74 7.49 1.97 -14.80
CA GLU A 74 8.72 2.52 -15.34
C GLU A 74 9.62 1.32 -15.64
N ASP A 75 10.28 1.28 -16.80
CA ASP A 75 11.19 0.19 -17.27
C ASP A 75 12.29 -0.24 -16.27
N PHE A 76 12.32 0.38 -15.09
CA PHE A 76 13.17 0.11 -13.93
C PHE A 76 13.01 -1.27 -13.30
N PHE A 77 11.85 -1.93 -13.44
CA PHE A 77 11.57 -3.24 -12.80
C PHE A 77 11.73 -4.46 -13.73
N ALA A 78 12.29 -4.29 -14.93
CA ALA A 78 12.64 -5.41 -15.80
C ALA A 78 13.79 -6.24 -15.21
N ARG A 79 13.49 -7.06 -14.19
CA ARG A 79 14.21 -8.30 -13.90
C ARG A 79 13.19 -9.44 -13.74
N PRO A 80 13.34 -10.56 -14.47
CA PRO A 80 12.39 -11.66 -14.45
C PRO A 80 12.64 -12.50 -13.20
N GLY A 81 11.90 -12.22 -12.13
CA GLY A 81 11.78 -13.10 -10.98
C GLY A 81 10.33 -13.53 -10.87
N VAL A 82 10.04 -14.78 -11.23
CA VAL A 82 8.68 -15.32 -11.19
C VAL A 82 8.15 -15.24 -9.76
N CYS A 83 7.02 -14.56 -9.55
CA CYS A 83 6.26 -14.67 -8.31
C CYS A 83 5.29 -15.84 -8.53
N THR A 84 5.76 -17.08 -8.33
CA THR A 84 4.90 -18.26 -8.41
C THR A 84 3.92 -18.25 -7.23
N ARG A 85 2.63 -18.23 -7.55
CA ARG A 85 1.52 -18.41 -6.63
C ARG A 85 1.65 -19.77 -5.92
N SER A 86 2.04 -19.77 -4.65
CA SER A 86 1.90 -20.94 -3.79
C SER A 86 0.50 -20.94 -3.18
N THR A 87 -0.41 -21.74 -3.74
CA THR A 87 -1.62 -22.17 -3.02
C THR A 87 -1.18 -23.04 -1.85
N VAL A 88 -1.46 -22.61 -0.62
CA VAL A 88 -1.39 -23.48 0.55
C VAL A 88 -2.57 -24.44 0.43
N SER A 89 -2.29 -25.71 0.16
CA SER A 89 -3.29 -26.77 0.23
C SER A 89 -3.57 -27.05 1.71
N PRO A 90 -4.83 -27.11 2.17
CA PRO A 90 -5.14 -27.63 3.49
C PRO A 90 -4.97 -29.17 3.49
N ASP A 91 -4.39 -29.69 4.57
CA ASP A 91 -4.45 -31.12 4.94
C ASP A 91 -5.89 -31.53 5.27
#